data_AF-A0A938ACG3-F1
#
_entry.id   AF-A0A938ACG3-F1
#
_cell.length_a   1.000
_cell.length_b   1.000
_cell.length_c   1.000
_cell.angle_alpha   90.00
_cell.angle_beta   90.00
_cell.angle_gamma   90.00
#
_symmetry.space_group_name_H-M   'P 1'
#
loop_
_entity.id
_entity.type
_entity.pdbx_description
1 polymer ?
#
loop_
_entity_poly.entity_id
_entity_poly.type
_entity_poly.pdbx_seq_one_letter_code
_entity_poly.pdbx_strand_id
1 'polypeptide(L)'
;MTWRPMTDEELVSRPEARLEGSLLLIMVCAAALGVIAILLLLAALLTMPASLLFGGFASSLLTGRGPAGLAALYAIPTLYLLIWALVFSIMTLMRSSSAPGFACWGLIGWTALRLVVGVAGQFWIASQYSGGAEFMLQSLVPMLLTFIGELMLVAGFWIYMRDGARPNGYYRRLVRA
;
A
#
# COMPACT_ATOMS: atom_id res chain seq x y z
N MET A 1 10.89 -27.06 -8.12
CA MET A 1 9.46 -27.28 -8.44
C MET A 1 9.17 -26.58 -9.76
N THR A 2 8.78 -27.33 -10.79
CA THR A 2 8.54 -26.82 -12.15
C THR A 2 7.05 -26.52 -12.33
N TRP A 3 6.73 -25.32 -12.80
CA TRP A 3 5.38 -24.93 -13.17
C TRP A 3 5.13 -25.25 -14.63
N ARG A 4 3.96 -25.80 -14.96
CA ARG A 4 3.52 -26.00 -16.35
C ARG A 4 2.21 -25.27 -16.64
N PRO A 5 1.94 -24.91 -17.91
CA PRO A 5 0.63 -24.41 -18.33
C PRO A 5 -0.48 -25.42 -17.98
N MET A 6 -1.62 -24.89 -17.54
CA MET A 6 -2.85 -25.66 -17.35
C MET A 6 -3.49 -26.02 -18.70
N THR A 7 -4.07 -27.21 -18.79
CA THR A 7 -4.94 -27.57 -19.92
C THR A 7 -6.33 -26.94 -19.77
N ASP A 8 -7.12 -26.93 -20.84
CA ASP A 8 -8.48 -26.38 -20.81
C ASP A 8 -9.40 -27.12 -19.81
N GLU A 9 -9.25 -28.43 -19.69
CA GLU A 9 -9.97 -29.24 -18.70
C GLU A 9 -9.59 -28.88 -17.26
N GLU A 10 -8.30 -28.61 -17.01
CA GLU A 10 -7.81 -28.19 -15.69
C GLU A 10 -8.30 -26.78 -15.31
N LEU A 11 -8.46 -25.89 -16.28
CA LEU A 11 -8.98 -24.53 -16.05
C LEU A 11 -10.44 -24.54 -15.61
N VAL A 12 -11.27 -25.44 -16.16
CA VAL A 12 -12.69 -25.54 -15.82
C VAL A 12 -12.89 -26.19 -14.44
N SER A 13 -12.06 -27.17 -14.11
CA SER A 13 -12.19 -27.98 -12.89
C SER A 13 -11.55 -27.38 -11.65
N ARG A 14 -10.65 -26.39 -11.78
CA ARG A 14 -9.91 -25.83 -10.63
C ARG A 14 -10.52 -24.55 -10.07
N PRO A 15 -10.90 -24.53 -8.77
CA PRO A 15 -11.44 -23.33 -8.12
C PRO A 15 -10.41 -22.20 -8.01
N GLU A 16 -9.11 -22.51 -7.92
CA GLU A 16 -8.05 -21.50 -7.89
C GLU A 16 -7.92 -20.64 -9.16
N ALA A 17 -8.52 -21.03 -10.28
CA ALA A 17 -8.55 -20.23 -11.52
C ALA A 17 -9.64 -19.15 -11.50
N ARG A 18 -10.46 -19.09 -10.45
CA ARG A 18 -11.55 -18.13 -10.28
C ARG A 18 -11.28 -17.17 -9.12
N LEU A 19 -11.92 -16.00 -9.15
CA LEU A 19 -11.87 -15.04 -8.04
C LEU A 19 -12.86 -15.48 -6.95
N GLU A 20 -12.58 -16.58 -6.27
CA GLU A 20 -13.46 -17.18 -5.26
C GLU A 20 -12.72 -17.39 -3.92
N GLY A 21 -13.49 -17.68 -2.86
CA GLY A 21 -12.97 -17.97 -1.53
C GLY A 21 -12.15 -16.82 -0.93
N SER A 22 -10.93 -17.11 -0.47
CA SER A 22 -10.10 -16.12 0.23
C SER A 22 -9.65 -14.96 -0.66
N LEU A 23 -9.46 -15.18 -1.97
CA LEU A 23 -9.06 -14.11 -2.90
C LEU A 23 -10.17 -13.07 -3.05
N LEU A 24 -11.43 -13.54 -3.18
CA LEU A 24 -12.59 -12.68 -3.18
C LEU A 24 -12.72 -11.92 -1.85
N LEU A 25 -12.58 -12.62 -0.72
CA LEU A 25 -12.69 -12.01 0.60
C LEU A 25 -11.61 -10.94 0.82
N ILE A 26 -10.35 -11.21 0.42
CA ILE A 26 -9.26 -10.22 0.46
C ILE A 26 -9.60 -9.01 -0.42
N MET A 27 -10.10 -9.22 -1.65
CA MET A 27 -10.47 -8.14 -2.55
C MET A 27 -11.61 -7.29 -1.97
N VAL A 28 -12.64 -7.92 -1.41
CA VAL A 28 -13.77 -7.23 -0.77
C VAL A 28 -13.32 -6.47 0.47
N CYS A 29 -12.52 -7.07 1.35
CA CYS A 29 -11.98 -6.39 2.53
C CYS A 29 -11.10 -5.21 2.13
N ALA A 30 -10.22 -5.37 1.14
CA ALA A 30 -9.36 -4.30 0.65
C ALA A 30 -10.19 -3.15 0.05
N ALA A 31 -11.19 -3.46 -0.77
CA ALA A 31 -12.11 -2.48 -1.34
C ALA A 31 -12.91 -1.75 -0.25
N ALA A 32 -13.46 -2.49 0.72
CA ALA A 32 -14.23 -1.93 1.83
C ALA A 32 -13.37 -1.01 2.71
N LEU A 33 -12.17 -1.43 3.08
CA LEU A 33 -11.23 -0.60 3.83
C LEU A 33 -10.83 0.65 3.06
N GLY A 34 -10.59 0.53 1.74
CA GLY A 34 -10.32 1.67 0.87
C GLY A 34 -11.48 2.66 0.83
N VAL A 35 -12.72 2.17 0.68
CA VAL A 35 -13.93 3.00 0.72
C VAL A 35 -14.08 3.67 2.09
N ILE A 36 -13.92 2.94 3.20
CA ILE A 36 -14.00 3.50 4.55
C ILE A 36 -12.95 4.59 4.75
N ALA A 37 -11.71 4.37 4.34
CA ALA A 37 -10.65 5.37 4.43
C ALA A 37 -11.00 6.65 3.64
N ILE A 38 -11.53 6.50 2.41
CA ILE A 38 -12.00 7.63 1.60
C ILE A 38 -13.16 8.36 2.29
N LEU A 39 -14.13 7.64 2.85
CA LEU A 39 -15.28 8.23 3.55
C LEU A 39 -14.85 8.98 4.81
N LEU A 40 -13.93 8.42 5.60
CA LEU A 40 -13.38 9.09 6.77
C LEU A 40 -12.59 10.34 6.39
N LEU A 41 -11.80 10.27 5.31
CA LEU A 41 -11.10 11.44 4.77
C LEU A 41 -12.10 12.52 4.31
N LEU A 42 -13.13 12.15 3.55
CA LEU A 42 -14.18 13.09 3.12
C LEU A 42 -14.91 13.70 4.31
N ALA A 43 -15.28 12.91 5.32
CA ALA A 43 -15.92 13.41 6.53
C ALA A 43 -15.02 14.39 7.29
N ALA A 44 -13.72 14.08 7.40
CA ALA A 44 -12.74 14.99 8.00
C ALA A 44 -12.58 16.28 7.20
N LEU A 45 -12.58 16.21 5.86
CA LEU A 45 -12.52 17.39 5.00
C LEU A 45 -13.79 18.25 5.14
N LEU A 46 -14.97 17.63 5.19
CA LEU A 46 -16.26 18.33 5.32
C LEU A 46 -16.44 19.04 6.67
N THR A 47 -15.78 18.57 7.74
CA THR A 47 -15.83 19.22 9.05
C THR A 47 -14.80 20.36 9.18
N MET A 48 -13.88 20.51 8.23
CA MET A 48 -12.90 21.59 8.26
C MET A 48 -13.47 22.91 7.70
N PRO A 49 -13.18 24.06 8.34
CA PRO A 49 -13.50 25.37 7.77
C PRO A 49 -12.91 25.54 6.38
N ALA A 50 -13.66 26.11 5.44
CA ALA A 50 -13.21 26.33 4.06
C ALA A 50 -11.90 27.15 3.96
N SER A 51 -11.65 28.04 4.92
CA SER A 51 -10.40 28.81 5.05
C SER A 51 -9.19 27.93 5.37
N LEU A 52 -9.35 26.84 6.14
CA LEU A 52 -8.31 25.86 6.44
C LEU A 52 -8.09 24.89 5.27
N LEU A 53 -9.16 24.50 4.57
CA LEU A 53 -9.08 23.65 3.39
C LEU A 53 -8.33 24.30 2.22
N PHE A 54 -8.65 25.55 1.88
CA PHE A 54 -8.06 26.21 0.70
C PHE A 54 -6.88 27.12 1.07
N GLY A 55 -7.01 27.91 2.13
CA GLY A 55 -5.95 28.82 2.59
C GLY A 55 -4.81 28.08 3.31
N GLY A 56 -5.17 27.16 4.22
CA GLY A 56 -4.22 26.34 4.96
C GLY A 56 -3.47 25.35 4.07
N PHE A 57 -4.16 24.59 3.20
CA PHE A 57 -3.50 23.64 2.30
C PHE A 57 -2.59 24.33 1.27
N ALA A 58 -3.07 25.37 0.58
CA ALA A 58 -2.29 26.06 -0.45
C ALA A 58 -1.07 26.77 0.13
N SER A 59 -1.23 27.52 1.23
CA SER A 59 -0.08 28.15 1.91
C SER A 59 0.90 27.12 2.46
N SER A 60 0.44 25.96 2.93
CA SER A 60 1.31 24.91 3.49
C SER A 60 2.04 24.09 2.43
N LEU A 61 1.44 23.87 1.27
CA LEU A 61 2.10 23.27 0.11
C LEU A 61 3.18 24.21 -0.47
N LEU A 62 2.91 25.52 -0.47
CA LEU A 62 3.80 26.54 -1.03
C LEU A 62 4.93 26.94 -0.07
N THR A 63 4.69 26.96 1.24
CA THR A 63 5.66 27.43 2.24
C THR A 63 6.36 26.31 3.00
N GLY A 64 5.82 25.08 2.98
CA GLY A 64 6.45 23.92 3.59
C GLY A 64 6.79 24.09 5.07
N ARG A 65 5.99 24.83 5.85
CA ARG A 65 6.24 25.05 7.29
C ARG A 65 5.01 24.66 8.12
N GLY A 66 5.25 23.99 9.26
CA GLY A 66 4.23 23.62 10.24
C GLY A 66 3.55 22.25 10.01
N PRO A 67 2.47 21.95 10.77
CA PRO A 67 1.81 20.64 10.81
C PRO A 67 1.29 20.16 9.45
N ALA A 68 0.90 21.10 8.60
CA ALA A 68 0.37 20.80 7.27
C ALA A 68 1.46 20.44 6.24
N GLY A 69 2.70 20.91 6.41
CA GLY A 69 3.85 20.46 5.61
C GLY A 69 4.20 18.99 5.90
N LEU A 70 4.12 18.59 7.18
CA LEU A 70 4.23 17.19 7.58
C LEU A 70 3.08 16.35 7.00
N ALA A 71 1.84 16.85 7.07
CA ALA A 71 0.70 16.16 6.46
C ALA A 71 0.88 15.93 4.95
N ALA A 72 1.37 16.94 4.21
CA ALA A 72 1.66 16.82 2.79
C ALA A 72 2.78 15.80 2.51
N LEU A 73 3.85 15.81 3.32
CA LEU A 73 4.94 14.83 3.22
C LEU A 73 4.43 13.40 3.43
N TYR A 74 3.63 13.15 4.47
CA TYR A 74 3.02 11.84 4.75
C TYR A 74 1.89 11.45 3.79
N ALA A 75 1.32 12.40 3.05
CA ALA A 75 0.35 12.09 2.00
C ALA A 75 1.00 11.38 0.79
N ILE A 76 2.30 11.57 0.54
CA ILE A 76 2.99 11.03 -0.63
C ILE A 76 2.94 9.49 -0.68
N PRO A 77 3.37 8.73 0.36
CA PRO A 77 3.25 7.26 0.36
C PRO A 77 1.80 6.79 0.27
N THR A 78 0.86 7.54 0.84
CA THR A 78 -0.57 7.21 0.82
C THR A 78 -1.15 7.34 -0.59
N LEU A 79 -0.85 8.43 -1.30
CA LEU A 79 -1.25 8.63 -2.69
C LEU A 79 -0.63 7.58 -3.61
N TYR A 80 0.64 7.24 -3.40
CA TYR A 80 1.29 6.15 -4.11
C TYR A 80 0.52 4.84 -3.91
N LEU A 81 0.21 4.47 -2.67
CA LEU A 81 -0.49 3.22 -2.36
C LEU A 81 -1.89 3.20 -2.99
N LEU A 82 -2.60 4.33 -2.98
CA LEU A 82 -3.91 4.47 -3.61
C LEU A 82 -3.84 4.21 -5.12
N ILE A 83 -2.90 4.87 -5.82
CA ILE A 83 -2.72 4.69 -7.27
C ILE A 83 -2.31 3.26 -7.58
N TRP A 84 -1.34 2.72 -6.84
CA TRP A 84 -0.90 1.34 -6.99
C TRP A 84 -2.04 0.34 -6.79
N ALA A 85 -2.85 0.51 -5.74
CA ALA A 85 -3.97 -0.37 -5.44
C ALA A 85 -5.02 -0.33 -6.56
N LEU A 86 -5.35 0.86 -7.07
CA LEU A 86 -6.28 1.01 -8.19
C LEU A 86 -5.77 0.28 -9.44
N VAL A 87 -4.52 0.48 -9.82
CA VAL A 87 -3.91 -0.19 -10.97
C VAL A 87 -3.89 -1.71 -10.76
N PHE A 88 -3.48 -2.18 -9.58
CA PHE A 88 -3.45 -3.60 -9.26
C PHE A 88 -4.86 -4.24 -9.31
N SER A 89 -5.88 -3.55 -8.82
CA SER A 89 -7.27 -4.00 -8.92
C SER A 89 -7.72 -4.12 -10.38
N ILE A 90 -7.44 -3.12 -11.22
CA ILE A 90 -7.75 -3.16 -12.65
C ILE A 90 -7.04 -4.36 -13.31
N MET A 91 -5.75 -4.53 -13.06
CA MET A 91 -4.98 -5.66 -13.58
C MET A 91 -5.52 -7.01 -13.11
N THR A 92 -6.05 -7.07 -11.89
CA THR A 92 -6.68 -8.26 -11.31
C THR A 92 -7.97 -8.61 -12.01
N LEU A 93 -8.84 -7.63 -12.24
CA LEU A 93 -10.07 -7.82 -13.01
C LEU A 93 -9.78 -8.26 -14.45
N MET A 94 -8.72 -7.73 -15.06
CA MET A 94 -8.24 -8.14 -16.38
C MET A 94 -7.49 -9.48 -16.39
N ARG A 95 -7.25 -10.09 -15.22
CA ARG A 95 -6.43 -11.31 -15.05
C ARG A 95 -5.06 -11.22 -15.72
N SER A 96 -4.43 -10.04 -15.65
CA SER A 96 -3.12 -9.82 -16.26
C SER A 96 -2.06 -10.71 -15.59
N SER A 97 -1.28 -11.44 -16.39
CA SER A 97 -0.18 -12.28 -15.90
C SER A 97 0.95 -11.50 -15.23
N SER A 98 1.01 -10.19 -15.49
CA SER A 98 1.96 -9.26 -14.89
C SER A 98 1.50 -8.71 -13.52
N ALA A 99 0.22 -8.87 -13.15
CA ALA A 99 -0.32 -8.34 -11.90
C ALA A 99 0.44 -8.79 -10.65
N PRO A 100 0.88 -10.07 -10.51
CA PRO A 100 1.68 -10.49 -9.38
C PRO A 100 3.02 -9.76 -9.27
N GLY A 101 3.69 -9.54 -10.40
CA GLY A 101 4.97 -8.81 -10.41
C GLY A 101 4.78 -7.35 -10.03
N PHE A 102 3.77 -6.70 -10.61
CA PHE A 102 3.40 -5.32 -10.27
C PHE A 102 3.02 -5.16 -8.81
N ALA A 103 2.32 -6.14 -8.23
CA ALA A 103 1.93 -6.12 -6.83
C ALA A 103 3.16 -6.17 -5.90
N CYS A 104 4.09 -7.10 -6.16
CA CYS A 104 5.32 -7.23 -5.38
C CYS A 104 6.19 -5.96 -5.49
N TRP A 105 6.48 -5.52 -6.72
CA TRP A 105 7.33 -4.35 -6.93
C TRP A 105 6.73 -3.07 -6.38
N GLY A 106 5.42 -2.91 -6.53
CA GLY A 106 4.75 -1.74 -6.01
C GLY A 106 4.76 -1.67 -4.49
N LEU A 107 4.58 -2.80 -3.79
CA LEU A 107 4.69 -2.84 -2.32
C LEU A 107 6.11 -2.54 -1.83
N ILE A 108 7.15 -3.06 -2.49
CA ILE A 108 8.54 -2.71 -2.15
C ILE A 108 8.77 -1.21 -2.34
N GLY A 109 8.32 -0.67 -3.47
CA GLY A 109 8.42 0.75 -3.77
C GLY A 109 7.71 1.60 -2.72
N TRP A 110 6.50 1.19 -2.31
CA TRP A 110 5.76 1.84 -1.24
C TRP A 110 6.49 1.79 0.09
N THR A 111 7.00 0.62 0.49
CA THR A 111 7.73 0.43 1.75
C THR A 111 9.01 1.25 1.78
N ALA A 112 9.79 1.26 0.69
CA ALA A 112 10.97 2.10 0.56
C ALA A 112 10.62 3.59 0.64
N LEU A 113 9.59 4.04 -0.09
CA LEU A 113 9.10 5.41 -0.06
C LEU A 113 8.65 5.80 1.36
N ARG A 114 7.90 4.93 2.03
CA ARG A 114 7.42 5.15 3.39
C ARG A 114 8.56 5.24 4.40
N LEU A 115 9.61 4.44 4.25
CA LEU A 115 10.81 4.55 5.10
C LEU A 115 11.46 5.92 4.94
N VAL A 116 11.71 6.32 3.69
CA VAL A 116 12.37 7.60 3.38
C VAL A 116 11.54 8.77 3.91
N VAL A 117 10.24 8.78 3.61
CA VAL A 117 9.30 9.81 4.07
C VAL A 117 9.16 9.80 5.58
N GLY A 118 9.10 8.63 6.20
CA GLY A 118 9.02 8.45 7.65
C GLY A 118 10.22 9.05 8.36
N VAL A 119 11.43 8.65 7.96
CA VAL A 119 12.69 9.17 8.49
C VAL A 119 12.81 10.68 8.27
N ALA A 120 12.54 11.16 7.05
CA ALA A 120 12.58 12.58 6.74
C ALA A 120 11.58 13.39 7.60
N GLY A 121 10.38 12.88 7.81
CA GLY A 121 9.38 13.50 8.66
C GLY A 121 9.82 13.60 10.12
N GLN A 122 10.50 12.58 10.66
CA GLN A 122 11.06 12.62 12.01
C GLN A 122 12.18 13.66 12.15
N PHE A 123 13.09 13.74 11.17
CA PHE A 123 14.12 14.80 11.16
C PHE A 123 13.51 16.19 11.06
N TRP A 124 12.46 16.36 10.25
CA TRP A 124 11.75 17.62 10.16
C TRP A 124 11.13 17.99 11.51
N ILE A 125 10.38 17.09 12.15
CA ILE A 125 9.81 17.34 13.49
C ILE A 125 10.91 17.74 14.48
N ALA A 126 12.01 16.99 14.55
CA ALA A 126 13.13 17.29 15.45
C ALA A 126 13.71 18.70 15.20
N SER A 127 13.84 19.13 13.94
CA SER A 127 14.35 20.46 13.59
C SER A 127 13.44 21.62 14.01
N GLN A 128 12.12 21.39 14.12
CA GLN A 128 11.14 22.44 14.45
C GLN A 128 10.90 22.56 15.94
N TYR A 129 10.96 21.45 16.68
CA TYR A 129 10.58 21.40 18.09
C TYR A 129 11.77 21.35 19.05
N SER A 130 13.00 21.62 18.57
CA SER A 130 14.23 21.63 19.37
C SER A 130 14.40 20.36 20.23
N GLY A 131 14.00 19.21 19.68
CA GLY A 131 14.16 17.92 20.34
C GLY A 131 15.62 17.48 20.29
N GLY A 132 16.24 17.27 21.46
CA GLY A 132 17.57 16.67 21.54
C GLY A 132 17.60 15.23 21.01
N ALA A 133 18.77 14.58 21.05
CA ALA A 133 18.96 13.21 20.56
C ALA A 133 17.96 12.20 21.16
N GLU A 134 17.52 12.41 22.40
CA GLU A 134 16.55 11.57 23.09
C GLU A 134 15.16 11.59 22.43
N PHE A 135 14.70 12.75 21.96
CA PHE A 135 13.41 12.89 21.28
C PHE A 135 13.40 12.14 19.94
N MET A 136 14.51 12.23 19.18
CA MET A 136 14.66 11.45 17.96
C MET A 136 14.64 9.95 18.25
N LEU A 137 15.32 9.48 19.30
CA LEU A 137 15.37 8.06 19.64
C LEU A 137 13.97 7.52 20.02
N GLN A 138 13.21 8.27 20.82
CA GLN A 138 11.85 7.90 21.23
C GLN A 138 10.88 7.84 20.05
N SER A 139 11.09 8.66 19.01
CA SER A 139 10.22 8.71 17.83
C SER A 139 10.62 7.70 16.75
N LEU A 140 11.92 7.44 16.60
CA LEU A 140 12.45 6.51 15.59
C LEU A 140 12.22 5.05 15.98
N VAL A 141 12.35 4.68 17.25
CA VAL A 141 12.23 3.26 17.67
C VAL A 141 10.86 2.65 17.33
N PRO A 142 9.71 3.27 17.69
CA PRO A 142 8.40 2.76 17.30
C PRO A 142 8.23 2.67 15.79
N MET A 143 8.71 3.68 15.06
CA MET A 143 8.67 3.70 13.59
C MET A 143 9.45 2.52 12.99
N LEU A 144 10.67 2.26 13.46
CA LEU A 144 11.48 1.13 13.01
C LEU A 144 10.81 -0.22 13.32
N LEU A 145 10.18 -0.37 14.48
CA LEU A 145 9.42 -1.58 14.82
C LEU A 145 8.23 -1.79 13.89
N THR A 146 7.47 -0.73 13.59
CA THR A 146 6.38 -0.83 12.60
C THR A 146 6.91 -1.20 11.22
N PHE A 147 8.08 -0.68 10.85
CA PHE A 147 8.72 -0.97 9.57
C PHE A 147 9.15 -2.43 9.44
N ILE A 148 9.65 -3.05 10.51
CA ILE A 148 9.97 -4.48 10.52
C ILE A 148 8.71 -5.32 10.24
N GLY A 149 7.59 -5.01 10.90
CA GLY A 149 6.32 -5.67 10.64
C GLY A 149 5.86 -5.54 9.19
N GLU A 150 6.06 -4.36 8.59
CA GLU A 150 5.75 -4.10 7.19
C GLU A 150 6.65 -4.89 6.24
N LEU A 151 7.96 -4.96 6.50
CA LEU A 151 8.89 -5.78 5.72
C LEU A 151 8.51 -7.26 5.76
N MET A 152 8.12 -7.77 6.93
CA MET A 152 7.63 -9.15 7.06
C MET A 152 6.36 -9.39 6.24
N LEU A 153 5.43 -8.43 6.25
CA LEU A 153 4.21 -8.50 5.46
C LEU A 153 4.51 -8.48 3.96
N VAL A 154 5.39 -7.60 3.49
CA VAL A 154 5.81 -7.51 2.09
C VAL A 154 6.52 -8.79 1.66
N ALA A 155 7.42 -9.33 2.48
CA ALA A 155 8.12 -10.58 2.19
C ALA A 155 7.13 -11.76 2.09
N GLY A 156 6.21 -11.89 3.06
CA GLY A 156 5.18 -12.92 3.05
C GLY A 156 4.26 -12.80 1.83
N PHE A 157 3.84 -11.58 1.49
CA PHE A 157 3.03 -11.32 0.30
C PHE A 157 3.79 -11.66 -1.00
N TRP A 158 5.06 -11.30 -1.09
CA TRP A 158 5.88 -11.64 -2.24
C TRP A 158 5.93 -13.15 -2.44
N ILE A 159 6.31 -13.90 -1.39
CA ILE A 159 6.42 -15.35 -1.44
C ILE A 159 5.07 -15.96 -1.88
N TYR A 160 3.96 -15.47 -1.33
CA TYR A 160 2.62 -15.88 -1.74
C TYR A 160 2.35 -15.63 -3.23
N MET A 161 2.62 -14.44 -3.75
CA MET A 161 2.38 -14.09 -5.17
C MET A 161 3.33 -14.80 -6.14
N ARG A 162 4.53 -15.18 -5.68
CA ARG A 162 5.52 -15.91 -6.49
C ARG A 162 5.22 -17.41 -6.54
N ASP A 163 5.02 -18.03 -5.39
CA ASP A 163 5.03 -19.50 -5.25
C ASP A 163 3.66 -20.09 -4.89
N GLY A 164 2.66 -19.26 -4.57
CA GLY A 164 1.32 -19.70 -4.24
C GLY A 164 0.61 -20.34 -5.44
N ALA A 165 -0.10 -21.45 -5.19
CA ALA A 165 -0.90 -22.12 -6.22
C ALA A 165 -2.04 -21.24 -6.75
N ARG A 166 -2.69 -20.46 -5.87
CA ARG A 166 -3.83 -19.61 -6.26
C ARG A 166 -3.43 -18.45 -7.19
N PRO A 167 -2.41 -17.62 -6.88
CA PRO A 167 -1.99 -16.58 -7.82
C PRO A 167 -1.48 -17.13 -9.15
N ASN A 168 -0.72 -18.23 -9.13
CA ASN A 168 -0.23 -18.85 -10.35
C ASN A 168 -1.36 -19.46 -11.20
N GLY A 169 -2.36 -20.08 -10.59
CA GLY A 169 -3.56 -20.55 -11.28
C GLY A 169 -4.40 -19.41 -11.86
N TYR A 170 -4.68 -18.37 -11.06
CA TYR A 170 -5.55 -17.27 -11.44
C TYR A 170 -4.93 -16.33 -12.50
N TYR A 171 -3.71 -15.83 -12.27
CA TYR A 171 -3.10 -14.81 -13.13
C TYR A 171 -2.30 -15.41 -14.29
N ARG A 172 -1.67 -16.56 -14.07
CA ARG A 172 -0.71 -17.13 -15.03
C ARG A 172 -1.20 -18.43 -15.67
N ARG A 173 -2.31 -19.00 -15.18
CA ARG A 173 -2.83 -20.31 -15.63
C ARG A 173 -1.79 -21.42 -15.53
N LEU A 174 -1.03 -21.43 -14.42
CA LEU A 174 0.04 -22.38 -14.16
C LEU A 174 -0.31 -23.33 -13.02
N VAL A 175 0.04 -24.60 -13.19
CA VAL A 175 -0.08 -25.67 -12.19
C VAL A 175 1.29 -26.26 -11.86
N ARG A 176 1.47 -26.74 -10.62
CA ARG A 176 2.69 -27.47 -10.24
C ARG A 176 2.72 -28.82 -10.94
N ALA A 177 3.81 -29.11 -11.65
CA ALA A 177 4.12 -30.42 -12.20
C ALA A 177 4.72 -31.33 -11.13
#